data_AF-A0AAD1EYU5-F1
#
_entry.id   AF-A0AAD1EYU5-F1
#
_cell.length_a   1.000
_cell.length_b   1.000
_cell.length_c   1.000
_cell.angle_alpha   90.00
_cell.angle_beta   90.00
_cell.angle_gamma   90.00
#
_symmetry.space_group_name_H-M   'P 1'
#
loop_
_entity.id
_entity.type
_entity.pdbx_description
1 polymer ?
#
loop_
_entity_poly.entity_id
_entity_poly.type
_entity_poly.pdbx_seq_one_letter_code
_entity_poly.pdbx_strand_id
1 'polypeptide(L)'
;MNQTGRSNLIAATAMWFVYAVTIVMLAVILCWALYSQVNYGYRFWYQTLGIGSHIQVYGPQNRFNAGFEQLSAEKHVEAFEQIRDAVHNGGMGLADIDYQPPGKEPRPLLHHAEVQHLQDVADFIDRGRILFLVLLALWLPLACLNIRLKSPPIRWRLGITVFTLGAMLAWLLIAGPTQVFYQFHLWIFPADHQWFFYWQDSLMSTLMKAPVLFGGIAMVIALGALLLTPVLYWFGLWGARIVLQHPADN
;
A
#
# COMPACT_ATOMS: atom_id res chain seq x y z
N MET A 1 13.51 -23.15 -33.77
CA MET A 1 13.97 -23.35 -32.38
C MET A 1 13.56 -24.75 -31.95
N ASN A 2 14.49 -25.61 -31.51
CA ASN A 2 14.15 -26.98 -31.09
C ASN A 2 13.35 -26.97 -29.76
N GLN A 3 12.68 -28.08 -29.43
CA GLN A 3 11.83 -28.17 -28.23
C GLN A 3 12.60 -27.87 -26.93
N THR A 4 13.85 -28.33 -26.82
CA THR A 4 14.73 -28.09 -25.66
C THR A 4 15.08 -26.60 -25.50
N GLY A 5 15.39 -25.90 -26.58
CA GLY A 5 15.65 -24.46 -26.56
C GLY A 5 14.41 -23.63 -26.22
N ARG A 6 13.22 -24.10 -26.63
CA ARG A 6 11.94 -23.48 -26.25
C ARG A 6 11.63 -23.68 -24.77
N SER A 7 11.84 -24.87 -24.22
CA SER A 7 11.65 -25.17 -22.80
C SER A 7 12.56 -24.31 -21.91
N ASN A 8 13.84 -24.16 -22.28
CA ASN A 8 14.79 -23.35 -21.53
C ASN A 8 14.43 -21.86 -21.53
N LEU A 9 13.94 -21.31 -22.64
CA LEU A 9 13.50 -19.91 -22.71
C LEU A 9 12.27 -19.66 -21.83
N ILE A 10 11.31 -20.59 -21.79
CA ILE A 10 10.11 -20.47 -20.94
C ILE A 10 10.51 -20.45 -19.46
N ALA A 11 11.36 -21.39 -19.03
CA ALA A 11 11.83 -21.46 -17.65
C ALA A 11 12.59 -20.17 -17.24
N ALA A 12 13.50 -19.69 -18.10
CA ALA A 12 14.22 -18.44 -17.86
C ALA A 12 13.29 -17.23 -17.79
N THR A 13 12.25 -17.19 -18.63
CA THR A 13 11.26 -16.10 -18.65
C THR A 13 10.39 -16.11 -17.41
N ALA A 14 9.88 -17.27 -17.02
CA ALA A 14 9.09 -17.42 -15.80
C ALA A 14 9.91 -17.04 -14.55
N MET A 15 11.17 -17.49 -14.47
CA MET A 15 12.04 -17.14 -13.36
C MET A 15 12.34 -15.64 -13.30
N TRP A 16 12.67 -15.02 -14.44
CA TRP A 16 12.87 -13.58 -14.49
C TRP A 16 11.61 -12.82 -14.07
N PHE A 17 10.43 -13.26 -14.52
CA PHE A 17 9.17 -12.63 -14.18
C PHE A 17 8.89 -12.71 -12.67
N VAL A 18 9.04 -13.89 -12.06
CA VAL A 18 8.91 -14.07 -10.60
C VAL A 18 9.88 -13.15 -9.86
N TYR A 19 11.15 -13.09 -10.28
CA TYR A 19 12.14 -12.20 -9.68
C TYR A 19 11.75 -10.73 -9.80
N ALA A 20 11.27 -10.30 -10.97
CA ALA A 20 10.81 -8.93 -11.20
C ALA A 20 9.60 -8.58 -10.32
N VAL A 21 8.61 -9.46 -10.20
CA VAL A 21 7.44 -9.28 -9.34
C VAL A 21 7.87 -9.21 -7.86
N THR A 22 8.77 -10.08 -7.40
CA THR A 22 9.32 -10.03 -6.04
C THR A 22 9.94 -8.67 -5.74
N ILE A 23 10.71 -8.11 -6.68
CA ILE A 23 11.34 -6.81 -6.50
C ILE A 23 10.32 -5.67 -6.46
N VAL A 24 9.34 -5.68 -7.37
CA VAL A 24 8.27 -4.67 -7.36
C VAL A 24 7.51 -4.72 -6.03
N MET A 25 7.18 -5.91 -5.53
CA MET A 25 6.50 -6.08 -4.24
C MET A 25 7.36 -5.58 -3.08
N LEU A 26 8.66 -5.91 -3.05
CA LEU A 26 9.59 -5.37 -2.05
C LEU A 26 9.65 -3.85 -2.09
N ALA A 27 9.73 -3.27 -3.29
CA ALA A 27 9.79 -1.82 -3.47
C ALA A 27 8.50 -1.15 -2.97
N VAL A 28 7.33 -1.68 -3.32
CA VAL A 28 6.03 -1.16 -2.89
C VAL A 28 5.88 -1.23 -1.37
N ILE A 29 6.16 -2.39 -0.76
CA ILE A 29 6.02 -2.56 0.70
C ILE A 29 7.02 -1.68 1.46
N LEU A 30 8.26 -1.58 0.97
CA LEU A 30 9.27 -0.72 1.59
C LEU A 30 8.89 0.77 1.46
N CYS A 31 8.43 1.22 0.30
CA CYS A 31 7.95 2.59 0.12
C CYS A 31 6.75 2.90 1.01
N TRP A 32 5.80 1.97 1.13
CA TRP A 32 4.67 2.12 2.05
C TRP A 32 5.14 2.22 3.51
N ALA A 33 6.04 1.35 3.95
CA ALA A 33 6.56 1.32 5.31
C ALA A 33 7.40 2.56 5.65
N LEU A 34 8.15 3.11 4.69
CA LEU A 34 8.89 4.36 4.88
C LEU A 34 7.93 5.56 4.91
N TYR A 35 6.91 5.56 4.05
CA TYR A 35 5.97 6.68 3.98
C TYR A 35 5.05 6.74 5.21
N SER A 36 4.75 5.61 5.83
CA SER A 36 4.01 5.57 7.10
C SER A 36 4.74 6.32 8.22
N GLN A 37 6.09 6.27 8.25
CA GLN A 37 6.89 6.98 9.26
C GLN A 37 6.72 8.49 9.23
N VAL A 38 6.26 9.04 8.10
CA VAL A 38 5.98 10.47 7.92
C VAL A 38 4.48 10.73 7.79
N ASN A 39 3.67 9.91 8.47
CA ASN A 39 2.22 10.00 8.50
C ASN A 39 1.57 10.00 7.10
N TYR A 40 2.14 9.26 6.14
CA TYR A 40 1.72 9.27 4.74
C TYR A 40 1.62 10.69 4.14
N GLY A 41 2.43 11.62 4.64
CA GLY A 41 2.35 13.02 4.23
C GLY A 41 0.97 13.66 4.48
N TYR A 42 0.20 13.17 5.45
CA TYR A 42 -1.19 13.58 5.65
C TYR A 42 -1.35 15.10 5.77
N ARG A 43 -0.44 15.80 6.44
CA ARG A 43 -0.46 17.27 6.53
C ARG A 43 -0.40 17.96 5.15
N PHE A 44 0.40 17.44 4.23
CA PHE A 44 0.47 17.95 2.86
C PHE A 44 -0.86 17.71 2.11
N TRP A 45 -1.41 16.50 2.22
CA TRP A 45 -2.68 16.16 1.57
C TRP A 45 -3.88 16.86 2.19
N TYR A 46 -3.85 17.12 3.50
CA TYR A 46 -4.87 17.85 4.22
C TYR A 46 -5.10 19.24 3.60
N GLN A 47 -4.01 19.93 3.27
CA GLN A 47 -4.05 21.22 2.58
C GLN A 47 -4.39 21.05 1.10
N THR A 48 -3.66 20.19 0.39
CA THR A 48 -3.74 20.04 -1.08
C THR A 48 -5.12 19.55 -1.54
N LEU A 49 -5.74 18.65 -0.78
CA LEU A 49 -7.06 18.10 -1.09
C LEU A 49 -8.21 18.88 -0.45
N GLY A 50 -7.92 19.96 0.30
CA GLY A 50 -8.91 20.73 1.03
C GLY A 50 -9.70 19.88 2.03
N ILE A 51 -9.02 19.01 2.78
CA ILE A 51 -9.67 18.11 3.76
C ILE A 51 -10.35 18.94 4.86
N GLY A 52 -9.75 20.04 5.31
CA GLY A 52 -10.39 20.93 6.27
C GLY A 52 -11.75 21.47 5.78
N SER A 53 -11.81 21.96 4.54
CA SER A 53 -13.08 22.41 3.93
C SER A 53 -14.08 21.26 3.77
N HIS A 54 -13.60 20.07 3.45
CA HIS A 54 -14.43 18.87 3.37
C HIS A 54 -15.04 18.49 4.73
N ILE A 55 -14.24 18.52 5.81
CA ILE A 55 -14.71 18.30 7.18
C ILE A 55 -15.74 19.37 7.57
N GLN A 56 -15.54 20.64 7.21
CA GLN A 56 -16.53 21.69 7.48
C GLN A 56 -17.89 21.43 6.83
N VAL A 57 -17.92 20.77 5.66
CA VAL A 57 -19.17 20.42 4.97
C VAL A 57 -19.82 19.19 5.57
N TYR A 58 -19.07 18.09 5.75
CA TYR A 58 -19.64 16.79 6.10
C TYR A 58 -19.60 16.46 7.59
N GLY A 59 -18.71 17.08 8.37
CA GLY A 59 -18.63 16.93 9.82
C GLY A 59 -19.95 17.26 10.54
N PRO A 60 -20.62 18.40 10.25
CA PRO A 60 -21.93 18.73 10.82
C PRO A 60 -23.06 17.79 10.41
N GLN A 61 -22.89 17.08 9.29
CA GLN A 61 -23.89 16.14 8.76
C GLN A 61 -23.73 14.75 9.37
N ASN A 62 -22.69 14.51 10.16
CA ASN A 62 -22.44 13.19 10.71
C ASN A 62 -23.56 12.78 11.67
N ARG A 63 -24.14 11.60 11.43
CA ARG A 63 -25.37 11.15 12.11
C ARG A 63 -25.14 10.69 13.55
N PHE A 64 -23.89 10.42 13.92
CA PHE A 64 -23.53 9.80 15.21
C PHE A 64 -22.64 10.68 16.07
N ASN A 65 -21.83 11.53 15.44
CA ASN A 65 -20.78 12.32 16.04
C ASN A 65 -20.84 13.76 15.54
N ALA A 66 -20.57 14.76 16.40
CA ALA A 66 -20.75 16.17 16.04
C ALA A 66 -19.73 17.10 16.69
N GLY A 67 -19.37 18.18 16.02
CA GLY A 67 -18.38 19.14 16.53
C GLY A 67 -16.95 18.77 16.17
N PHE A 68 -16.74 17.76 15.32
CA PHE A 68 -15.42 17.43 14.78
C PHE A 68 -14.91 18.57 13.90
N GLU A 69 -15.80 19.21 13.13
CA GLU A 69 -15.50 20.37 12.29
C GLU A 69 -14.99 21.61 13.04
N GLN A 70 -15.19 21.64 14.36
CA GLN A 70 -14.79 22.76 15.22
C GLN A 70 -13.35 22.62 15.69
N LEU A 71 -12.71 21.46 15.46
CA LEU A 71 -11.32 21.23 15.81
C LEU A 71 -10.38 21.94 14.83
N SER A 72 -9.17 22.25 15.31
CA SER A 72 -8.13 22.81 14.46
C SER A 72 -7.60 21.77 13.47
N ALA A 73 -6.93 22.24 12.41
CA ALA A 73 -6.27 21.36 11.46
C ALA A 73 -5.23 20.45 12.13
N GLU A 74 -4.54 20.94 13.15
CA GLU A 74 -3.58 20.18 13.94
C GLU A 74 -4.25 19.00 14.66
N LYS A 75 -5.44 19.22 15.22
CA LYS A 75 -6.20 18.16 15.89
C LYS A 75 -6.74 17.11 14.91
N HIS A 76 -7.10 17.50 13.69
CA HIS A 76 -7.42 16.53 12.64
C HIS A 76 -6.19 15.70 12.22
N VAL A 77 -5.03 16.35 12.07
CA VAL A 77 -3.78 15.65 11.76
C VAL A 77 -3.40 14.68 12.88
N GLU A 78 -3.55 15.09 14.14
CA GLU A 78 -3.32 14.25 15.32
C GLU A 78 -4.28 13.05 15.34
N ALA A 79 -5.57 13.25 15.04
CA ALA A 79 -6.54 12.16 14.95
C ALA A 79 -6.16 11.13 13.86
N PHE A 80 -5.74 11.59 12.68
CA PHE A 80 -5.26 10.70 11.63
C PHE A 80 -3.98 9.96 12.06
N GLU A 81 -3.09 10.65 12.77
CA GLU A 81 -1.86 10.08 13.30
C GLU A 81 -2.13 8.95 14.31
N GLN A 82 -3.07 9.16 15.23
CA GLN A 82 -3.48 8.13 16.19
C GLN A 82 -4.07 6.91 15.48
N ILE A 83 -4.89 7.09 14.45
CA ILE A 83 -5.41 5.99 13.62
C ILE A 83 -4.25 5.24 12.95
N ARG A 84 -3.31 5.96 12.31
CA ARG A 84 -2.11 5.37 11.70
C ARG A 84 -1.35 4.53 12.72
N ASP A 85 -1.05 5.08 13.89
CA ASP A 85 -0.26 4.38 14.89
C ASP A 85 -0.97 3.12 15.39
N ALA A 86 -2.27 3.21 15.63
CA ALA A 86 -3.06 2.07 16.04
C ALA A 86 -3.08 0.95 14.98
N VAL A 87 -3.32 1.26 13.70
CA VAL A 87 -3.30 0.22 12.64
C VAL A 87 -1.89 -0.34 12.39
N HIS A 88 -0.85 0.43 12.66
CA HIS A 88 0.54 -0.08 12.64
C HIS A 88 0.92 -0.84 13.92
N ASN A 89 0.11 -0.80 14.97
CA ASN A 89 0.35 -1.49 16.23
C ASN A 89 -0.71 -2.60 16.46
N GLY A 90 -1.05 -3.34 15.40
CA GLY A 90 -1.99 -4.46 15.46
C GLY A 90 -3.43 -4.09 15.79
N GLY A 91 -3.81 -2.82 15.61
CA GLY A 91 -5.13 -2.28 15.94
C GLY A 91 -5.29 -1.85 17.41
N MET A 92 -4.24 -2.00 18.23
CA MET A 92 -4.29 -1.59 19.63
C MET A 92 -4.52 -0.09 19.78
N GLY A 93 -5.55 0.29 20.54
CA GLY A 93 -5.92 1.68 20.82
C GLY A 93 -6.96 2.27 19.87
N LEU A 94 -7.41 1.55 18.83
CA LEU A 94 -8.41 2.07 17.88
C LEU A 94 -9.71 2.51 18.56
N ALA A 95 -10.20 1.74 19.53
CA ALA A 95 -11.45 2.04 20.23
C ALA A 95 -11.32 3.19 21.24
N ASP A 96 -10.10 3.58 21.59
CA ASP A 96 -9.78 4.57 22.62
C ASP A 96 -9.43 5.95 22.00
N ILE A 97 -9.55 6.10 20.68
CA ILE A 97 -9.31 7.36 19.99
C ILE A 97 -10.51 8.27 20.21
N ASP A 98 -10.31 9.28 21.04
CA ASP A 98 -11.32 10.29 21.37
C ASP A 98 -10.99 11.65 20.76
N TYR A 99 -12.03 12.47 20.58
CA TYR A 99 -11.89 13.90 20.32
C TYR A 99 -12.80 14.71 21.25
N GLN A 100 -12.37 15.93 21.56
CA GLN A 100 -13.12 16.83 22.43
C GLN A 100 -13.45 18.14 21.70
N PRO A 101 -14.72 18.33 21.30
CA PRO A 101 -15.15 19.62 20.75
C PRO A 101 -15.14 20.73 21.81
N PRO A 102 -15.00 22.00 21.40
CA PRO A 102 -14.99 23.12 22.33
C PRO A 102 -16.24 23.15 23.24
N GLY A 103 -16.02 23.17 24.55
CA GLY A 103 -17.10 23.22 25.55
C GLY A 103 -17.95 21.95 25.65
N LYS A 104 -17.49 20.81 25.14
CA LYS A 104 -18.18 19.52 25.23
C LYS A 104 -17.26 18.46 25.85
N GLU A 105 -17.87 17.38 26.33
CA GLU A 105 -17.14 16.21 26.82
C GLU A 105 -16.42 15.48 25.67
N PRO A 106 -15.28 14.80 25.96
CA PRO A 106 -14.63 13.90 25.03
C PRO A 106 -15.59 12.80 24.55
N ARG A 107 -15.41 12.37 23.31
CA ARG A 107 -16.20 11.27 22.75
C ARG A 107 -15.40 10.46 21.71
N PRO A 108 -15.79 9.20 21.46
CA PRO A 108 -15.12 8.34 20.49
C PRO A 108 -15.15 8.94 19.09
N LEU A 109 -13.99 8.97 18.44
CA LEU A 109 -13.85 9.34 17.04
C LEU A 109 -14.46 8.27 16.12
N LEU A 110 -14.23 7.01 16.46
CA LEU A 110 -14.58 5.84 15.66
C LEU A 110 -15.75 5.08 16.30
N HIS A 111 -16.72 4.67 15.49
CA HIS A 111 -17.74 3.72 15.92
C HIS A 111 -17.29 2.28 15.69
N HIS A 112 -18.02 1.33 16.27
CA HIS A 112 -17.64 -0.08 16.30
C HIS A 112 -17.31 -0.67 14.93
N ALA A 113 -18.10 -0.36 13.90
CA ALA A 113 -17.86 -0.83 12.53
C ALA A 113 -16.58 -0.22 11.92
N GLU A 114 -16.26 1.04 12.22
CA GLU A 114 -15.01 1.68 11.77
C GLU A 114 -13.80 1.07 12.49
N VAL A 115 -13.93 0.75 13.79
CA VAL A 115 -12.90 0.04 14.55
C VAL A 115 -12.65 -1.35 13.96
N GLN A 116 -13.70 -2.10 13.64
CA GLN A 116 -13.59 -3.42 12.99
C GLN A 116 -12.90 -3.31 11.63
N HIS A 117 -13.29 -2.34 10.80
CA HIS A 117 -12.65 -2.10 9.52
C HIS A 117 -11.16 -1.77 9.66
N LEU A 118 -10.80 -0.89 10.59
CA LEU A 118 -9.41 -0.51 10.84
C LEU A 118 -8.60 -1.65 11.47
N GLN A 119 -9.23 -2.55 12.21
CA GLN A 119 -8.61 -3.81 12.64
C GLN A 119 -8.27 -4.68 11.43
N ASP A 120 -9.17 -4.84 10.46
CA ASP A 120 -8.87 -5.60 9.24
C ASP A 120 -7.69 -4.98 8.46
N VAL A 121 -7.59 -3.65 8.46
CA VAL A 121 -6.44 -2.92 7.92
C VAL A 121 -5.17 -3.24 8.71
N ALA A 122 -5.22 -3.27 10.04
CA ALA A 122 -4.08 -3.63 10.88
C ALA A 122 -3.59 -5.07 10.61
N ASP A 123 -4.51 -6.03 10.51
CA ASP A 123 -4.20 -7.42 10.19
C ASP A 123 -3.59 -7.55 8.78
N PHE A 124 -4.07 -6.76 7.82
CA PHE A 124 -3.50 -6.69 6.47
C PHE A 124 -2.07 -6.15 6.50
N ILE A 125 -1.81 -5.11 7.29
CA ILE A 125 -0.48 -4.53 7.49
C ILE A 125 0.48 -5.57 8.09
N ASP A 126 0.06 -6.31 9.12
CA ASP A 126 0.89 -7.31 9.77
C ASP A 126 1.23 -8.48 8.84
N ARG A 127 0.26 -8.95 8.04
CA ARG A 127 0.54 -9.91 6.96
C ARG A 127 1.52 -9.34 5.93
N GLY A 128 1.40 -8.05 5.61
CA GLY A 128 2.33 -7.34 4.72
C GLY A 128 3.77 -7.31 5.24
N ARG A 129 3.97 -7.15 6.55
CA ARG A 129 5.30 -7.20 7.19
C ARG A 129 5.92 -8.59 7.09
N ILE A 130 5.13 -9.64 7.34
CA ILE A 130 5.59 -11.02 7.19
C ILE A 130 5.95 -11.29 5.72
N LEU A 131 5.09 -10.87 4.78
CA LEU A 131 5.35 -11.00 3.35
C LEU A 131 6.64 -10.30 2.95
N PHE A 132 6.91 -9.09 3.45
CA PHE A 132 8.16 -8.38 3.20
C PHE A 132 9.38 -9.19 3.62
N LEU A 133 9.38 -9.77 4.82
CA LEU A 133 10.48 -10.59 5.32
C LEU A 133 10.68 -11.84 4.45
N VAL A 134 9.60 -12.50 4.05
CA VAL A 134 9.65 -13.67 3.14
C VAL A 134 10.24 -13.28 1.78
N LEU A 135 9.75 -12.19 1.17
CA LEU A 135 10.26 -11.72 -0.11
C LEU A 135 11.74 -11.30 -0.02
N LEU A 136 12.14 -10.67 1.09
CA LEU A 136 13.52 -10.25 1.34
C LEU A 136 14.44 -11.47 1.46
N ALA A 137 14.01 -12.50 2.18
CA ALA A 137 14.75 -13.76 2.30
C ALA A 137 14.87 -14.49 0.95
N LEU A 138 13.83 -14.45 0.12
CA LEU A 138 13.82 -15.07 -1.21
C LEU A 138 14.56 -14.27 -2.28
N TRP A 139 14.76 -12.96 -2.07
CA TRP A 139 15.29 -12.06 -3.08
C TRP A 139 16.66 -12.49 -3.63
N LEU A 140 17.62 -12.84 -2.77
CA LEU A 140 18.95 -13.27 -3.18
C LEU A 140 18.95 -14.68 -3.83
N PRO A 141 18.29 -15.71 -3.25
CA PRO A 141 18.12 -17.00 -3.92
C PRO A 141 17.50 -16.90 -5.32
N LEU A 142 16.45 -16.09 -5.49
CA LEU A 142 15.80 -15.88 -6.79
C LEU A 142 16.73 -15.16 -7.78
N ALA A 143 17.55 -14.22 -7.31
CA ALA A 143 18.57 -13.56 -8.12
C ALA A 143 19.64 -14.56 -8.62
N CYS A 144 20.14 -15.44 -7.75
CA CYS A 144 21.08 -16.50 -8.10
C CYS A 144 20.49 -17.45 -9.16
N LEU A 145 19.24 -17.90 -8.97
CA LEU A 145 18.57 -18.79 -9.91
C LEU A 145 18.31 -18.10 -11.26
N ASN A 146 17.94 -16.82 -11.25
CA ASN A 146 17.75 -16.02 -12.46
C ASN A 146 19.07 -15.85 -13.25
N ILE A 147 20.23 -15.76 -12.59
CA ILE A 147 21.54 -15.77 -13.26
C ILE A 147 21.84 -17.15 -13.85
N ARG A 148 21.63 -18.23 -13.08
CA ARG A 148 21.89 -19.61 -13.53
C ARG A 148 21.06 -20.02 -14.75
N LEU A 149 19.79 -19.63 -14.78
CA LEU A 149 18.89 -19.90 -15.91
C LEU A 149 19.09 -18.98 -17.12
N LYS A 150 20.00 -18.00 -17.03
CA LYS A 150 20.29 -16.98 -18.05
C LYS A 150 19.04 -16.18 -18.43
N SER A 151 18.86 -15.04 -17.78
CA SER A 151 17.72 -14.14 -18.02
C SER A 151 17.41 -13.95 -19.52
N PRO A 152 16.12 -13.86 -19.89
CA PRO A 152 15.71 -13.71 -21.27
C PRO A 152 16.25 -12.41 -21.89
N PRO A 153 16.34 -12.33 -23.24
CA PRO A 153 16.81 -11.13 -23.93
C PRO A 153 16.01 -9.89 -23.50
N ILE A 154 16.67 -8.73 -23.42
CA ILE A 154 16.06 -7.49 -22.91
C ILE A 154 14.76 -7.11 -23.64
N ARG A 155 14.67 -7.34 -24.95
CA ARG A 155 13.45 -7.11 -25.73
C ARG A 155 12.22 -7.87 -25.22
N TRP A 156 12.40 -9.09 -24.74
CA TRP A 156 11.32 -9.91 -24.19
C TRP A 156 10.89 -9.39 -22.82
N ARG A 157 11.88 -9.03 -21.99
CA ARG A 157 11.64 -8.42 -20.67
C ARG A 157 10.84 -7.13 -20.81
N LEU A 158 11.30 -6.23 -21.67
CA LEU A 158 10.61 -4.97 -21.97
C LEU A 158 9.21 -5.21 -22.54
N GLY A 159 9.05 -6.14 -23.48
CA GLY A 159 7.74 -6.47 -24.05
C GLY A 159 6.74 -6.93 -22.99
N ILE A 160 7.14 -7.85 -22.10
CA ILE A 160 6.31 -8.34 -21.00
C ILE A 160 6.00 -7.19 -20.02
N THR A 161 7.00 -6.42 -19.61
CA THR A 161 6.82 -5.30 -18.68
C THR A 161 5.87 -4.25 -19.24
N VAL A 162 6.06 -3.83 -20.50
CA VAL A 162 5.20 -2.83 -21.15
C VAL A 162 3.77 -3.37 -21.31
N PHE A 163 3.62 -4.64 -21.69
CA PHE A 163 2.30 -5.26 -21.80
C PHE A 163 1.59 -5.31 -20.45
N THR A 164 2.24 -5.79 -19.39
CA THR A 164 1.65 -5.89 -18.05
C THR A 164 1.29 -4.51 -17.49
N LEU A 165 2.22 -3.56 -17.51
CA LEU A 165 1.96 -2.20 -17.03
C LEU A 165 0.92 -1.48 -17.88
N GLY A 166 0.94 -1.70 -19.20
CA GLY A 166 -0.05 -1.16 -20.13
C GLY A 166 -1.44 -1.71 -19.87
N ALA A 167 -1.58 -3.01 -19.57
CA ALA A 167 -2.85 -3.62 -19.20
C ALA A 167 -3.39 -3.08 -17.86
N MET A 168 -2.52 -2.94 -16.85
CA MET A 168 -2.89 -2.34 -15.57
C MET A 168 -3.33 -0.88 -15.72
N LEU A 169 -2.60 -0.09 -16.52
CA LEU A 169 -2.94 1.29 -16.83
C LEU A 169 -4.26 1.38 -17.60
N ALA A 170 -4.47 0.53 -18.61
CA ALA A 170 -5.71 0.48 -19.37
C ALA A 170 -6.90 0.14 -18.46
N TRP A 171 -6.75 -0.84 -17.57
CA TRP A 171 -7.78 -1.16 -16.58
C TRP A 171 -8.09 0.03 -15.66
N LEU A 172 -7.07 0.72 -15.15
CA LEU A 172 -7.23 1.92 -14.33
C LEU A 172 -7.96 3.05 -15.07
N LEU A 173 -7.64 3.27 -16.35
CA LEU A 173 -8.27 4.31 -17.18
C LEU A 173 -9.72 3.98 -17.56
N ILE A 174 -10.03 2.70 -17.79
CA ILE A 174 -11.37 2.25 -18.18
C ILE A 174 -12.31 2.18 -16.97
N ALA A 175 -11.88 1.54 -15.88
CA ALA A 175 -12.70 1.36 -14.68
C ALA A 175 -12.75 2.61 -13.79
N GLY A 176 -11.69 3.42 -13.83
CA GLY A 176 -11.49 4.55 -12.93
C GLY A 176 -10.89 4.14 -11.58
N PRO A 177 -10.18 5.06 -10.90
CA PRO A 177 -9.44 4.75 -9.67
C PRO A 177 -10.34 4.30 -8.51
N THR A 178 -11.54 4.86 -8.40
CA THR A 178 -12.49 4.49 -7.34
C THR A 178 -12.98 3.05 -7.47
N GLN A 179 -13.27 2.58 -8.68
CA GLN A 179 -13.73 1.20 -8.88
C GLN A 179 -12.60 0.21 -8.65
N VAL A 180 -11.38 0.53 -9.05
CA VAL A 180 -10.19 -0.27 -8.74
C VAL A 180 -9.98 -0.34 -7.22
N PHE A 181 -10.12 0.79 -6.51
CA PHE A 181 -10.04 0.84 -5.06
C PHE A 181 -11.10 -0.05 -4.39
N TYR A 182 -12.36 0.04 -4.81
CA TYR A 182 -13.44 -0.84 -4.31
C TYR A 182 -13.17 -2.31 -4.61
N GLN A 183 -12.67 -2.61 -5.80
CA GLN A 183 -12.37 -3.99 -6.18
C GLN A 183 -11.30 -4.60 -5.28
N PHE A 184 -10.25 -3.83 -4.92
CA PHE A 184 -9.25 -4.28 -3.95
C PHE A 184 -9.85 -4.49 -2.55
N HIS A 185 -10.78 -3.64 -2.09
CA HIS A 185 -11.42 -3.84 -0.78
C HIS A 185 -12.21 -5.15 -0.73
N LEU A 186 -12.94 -5.47 -1.80
CA LEU A 186 -13.68 -6.73 -1.92
C LEU A 186 -12.79 -7.97 -1.98
N TRP A 187 -11.56 -7.84 -2.49
CA TRP A 187 -10.62 -8.96 -2.58
C TRP A 187 -9.79 -9.16 -1.31
N ILE A 188 -9.52 -8.08 -0.57
CA ILE A 188 -8.59 -8.09 0.56
C ILE A 188 -9.32 -8.28 1.90
N PHE A 189 -10.50 -7.68 2.07
CA PHE A 189 -11.19 -7.64 3.34
C PHE A 189 -12.37 -8.64 3.40
N PRO A 190 -12.75 -9.11 4.61
CA PRO A 190 -13.88 -10.01 4.80
C PRO A 190 -15.19 -9.42 4.27
N ALA A 191 -16.03 -10.24 3.64
CA ALA A 191 -17.28 -9.79 3.01
C ALA A 191 -18.38 -9.42 4.03
N ASP A 192 -18.28 -9.93 5.25
CA ASP A 192 -19.18 -9.68 6.37
C ASP A 192 -18.79 -8.44 7.21
N HIS A 193 -17.62 -7.86 6.93
CA HIS A 193 -17.16 -6.63 7.58
C HIS A 193 -17.48 -5.40 6.71
N GLN A 194 -18.05 -4.37 7.33
CA GLN A 194 -18.32 -3.12 6.63
C GLN A 194 -17.00 -2.38 6.36
N TRP A 195 -16.67 -2.17 5.09
CA TRP A 195 -15.49 -1.40 4.68
C TRP A 195 -15.86 -0.05 4.03
N PHE A 196 -17.06 0.07 3.48
CA PHE A 196 -17.55 1.31 2.86
C PHE A 196 -18.41 2.09 3.84
N PHE A 197 -18.08 3.37 4.02
CA PHE A 197 -18.84 4.29 4.84
C PHE A 197 -19.09 5.59 4.08
N TYR A 198 -20.32 6.10 4.15
CA TYR A 198 -20.62 7.44 3.66
C TYR A 198 -19.96 8.48 4.57
N TRP A 199 -19.63 9.66 4.03
CA TRP A 199 -19.01 10.73 4.82
C TRP A 199 -19.92 11.18 5.97
N GLN A 200 -21.24 11.20 5.77
CA GLN A 200 -22.23 11.49 6.81
C GLN A 200 -22.35 10.39 7.90
N ASP A 201 -21.69 9.25 7.71
CA ASP A 201 -21.75 8.12 8.64
C ASP A 201 -20.45 7.88 9.39
N SER A 202 -19.34 8.40 8.88
CA SER A 202 -18.01 8.03 9.32
C SER A 202 -17.12 9.26 9.39
N LEU A 203 -16.71 9.60 10.62
CA LEU A 203 -15.69 10.61 10.83
C LEU A 203 -14.35 10.12 10.30
N MET A 204 -14.06 8.82 10.33
CA MET A 204 -12.87 8.25 9.66
C MET A 204 -12.86 8.59 8.17
N SER A 205 -13.94 8.26 7.44
CA SER A 205 -14.04 8.49 5.99
C SER A 205 -14.05 9.97 5.63
N THR A 206 -14.65 10.81 6.48
CA THR A 206 -14.62 12.27 6.35
C THR A 206 -13.22 12.83 6.57
N LEU A 207 -12.54 12.41 7.65
CA LEU A 207 -11.17 12.82 7.98
C LEU A 207 -10.19 12.41 6.89
N MET A 208 -10.39 11.23 6.29
CA MET A 208 -9.55 10.73 5.22
C MET A 208 -10.00 11.19 3.83
N LYS A 209 -11.14 11.88 3.69
CA LYS A 209 -11.78 12.18 2.40
C LYS A 209 -11.75 10.94 1.48
N ALA A 210 -12.09 9.78 2.03
CA ALA A 210 -11.94 8.51 1.33
C ALA A 210 -12.84 8.47 0.08
N PRO A 211 -12.37 7.97 -1.08
CA PRO A 211 -11.06 7.33 -1.33
C PRO A 211 -9.96 8.28 -1.85
N VAL A 212 -10.19 9.60 -1.88
CA VAL A 212 -9.33 10.57 -2.58
C VAL A 212 -7.91 10.64 -1.99
N LEU A 213 -7.79 10.71 -0.66
CA LEU A 213 -6.48 10.71 0.02
C LEU A 213 -5.67 9.46 -0.33
N PHE A 214 -6.30 8.29 -0.32
CA PHE A 214 -5.65 7.03 -0.66
C PHE A 214 -5.14 7.00 -2.10
N GLY A 215 -5.83 7.68 -3.03
CA GLY A 215 -5.32 7.88 -4.40
C GLY A 215 -4.00 8.68 -4.43
N GLY A 216 -3.91 9.75 -3.63
CA GLY A 216 -2.68 10.53 -3.47
C GLY A 216 -1.53 9.73 -2.85
N ILE A 217 -1.83 8.97 -1.79
CA ILE A 217 -0.86 8.08 -1.13
C ILE A 217 -0.37 6.99 -2.09
N ALA A 218 -1.27 6.35 -2.83
CA ALA A 218 -0.95 5.33 -3.81
C ALA A 218 -0.04 5.87 -4.92
N MET A 219 -0.24 7.12 -5.36
CA MET A 219 0.63 7.77 -6.34
C MET A 219 2.06 7.94 -5.81
N VAL A 220 2.23 8.41 -4.58
CA VAL A 220 3.56 8.59 -3.97
C VAL A 220 4.27 7.24 -3.83
N ILE A 221 3.57 6.21 -3.38
CA ILE A 221 4.12 4.85 -3.27
C ILE A 221 4.49 4.30 -4.64
N ALA A 222 3.65 4.45 -5.65
CA ALA A 222 3.92 3.99 -7.01
C ALA A 222 5.16 4.67 -7.61
N LEU A 223 5.30 5.99 -7.43
CA LEU A 223 6.49 6.73 -7.86
C LEU A 223 7.74 6.29 -7.11
N GLY A 224 7.65 6.11 -5.79
CA GLY A 224 8.77 5.59 -4.99
C GLY A 224 9.19 4.19 -5.44
N ALA A 225 8.21 3.29 -5.65
CA ALA A 225 8.46 1.93 -6.10
C ALA A 225 9.07 1.90 -7.50
N LEU A 226 8.64 2.79 -8.41
CA LEU A 226 9.20 2.93 -9.75
C LEU A 226 10.70 3.27 -9.70
N LEU A 227 11.11 4.15 -8.78
CA LEU A 227 12.51 4.55 -8.58
C LEU A 227 13.33 3.47 -7.88
N LEU A 228 12.74 2.78 -6.90
CA LEU A 228 13.42 1.78 -6.08
C LEU A 228 13.58 0.42 -6.76
N THR A 229 12.63 0.04 -7.62
CA THR A 229 12.65 -1.23 -8.37
C THR A 229 13.97 -1.48 -9.12
N PRO A 230 14.51 -0.56 -9.95
CA PRO A 230 15.78 -0.81 -10.63
C PRO A 230 16.95 -0.95 -9.66
N VAL A 231 16.95 -0.20 -8.54
CA VAL A 231 18.00 -0.30 -7.51
C VAL A 231 18.03 -1.70 -6.91
N LEU A 232 16.88 -2.19 -6.43
CA LEU A 232 16.74 -3.54 -5.89
C LEU A 232 17.02 -4.63 -6.94
N TYR A 233 16.66 -4.40 -8.19
CA TYR A 233 16.96 -5.35 -9.28
C TYR A 233 18.46 -5.50 -9.49
N TRP A 234 19.18 -4.40 -9.67
CA TRP A 234 20.60 -4.45 -9.96
C TRP A 234 21.44 -4.88 -8.75
N PHE A 235 21.07 -4.43 -7.55
CA PHE A 235 21.77 -4.81 -6.33
C PHE A 235 21.63 -6.32 -6.04
N GLY A 236 20.44 -6.89 -6.21
CA GLY A 236 20.23 -8.33 -6.04
C GLY A 236 21.04 -9.17 -7.04
N LEU A 237 21.10 -8.75 -8.31
CA LEU A 237 21.95 -9.42 -9.31
C LEU A 237 23.44 -9.26 -9.01
N TRP A 238 23.88 -8.09 -8.53
CA TRP A 238 25.27 -7.87 -8.13
C TRP A 238 25.66 -8.77 -6.96
N GLY A 239 24.86 -8.80 -5.89
CA GLY A 239 25.09 -9.68 -4.74
C GLY A 239 25.10 -11.16 -5.14
N ALA A 240 24.19 -11.58 -6.01
CA ALA A 240 24.15 -12.95 -6.51
C ALA A 240 25.41 -13.34 -7.30
N ARG A 241 26.03 -12.42 -8.05
CA ARG A 241 27.30 -12.69 -8.76
C ARG A 241 28.45 -12.93 -7.79
N ILE A 242 28.52 -12.16 -6.70
CA ILE A 242 29.54 -12.35 -5.65
C ILE A 242 29.39 -13.73 -5.01
N VAL A 243 28.16 -14.09 -4.63
CA VAL A 243 27.86 -15.41 -4.03
C VAL A 243 28.18 -16.56 -4.97
N LEU A 244 27.94 -16.42 -6.28
CA LEU A 244 28.23 -17.47 -7.26
C LEU A 244 29.72 -17.57 -7.63
N GLN A 245 30.51 -16.51 -7.43
CA GLN A 245 31.97 -16.51 -7.66
C GLN A 245 32.75 -17.10 -6.49
N HIS A 246 32.17 -17.09 -5.28
CA HIS A 246 32.70 -17.74 -4.09
C HIS A 246 31.80 -18.92 -3.67
N PRO A 247 31.80 -20.05 -4.39
CA PRO A 247 31.23 -21.27 -3.83
C PRO A 247 31.99 -21.53 -2.53
N ALA A 248 31.27 -21.66 -1.41
CA ALA A 248 31.89 -21.95 -0.13
C ALA A 248 32.76 -23.21 -0.29
N ASP A 249 34.07 -23.05 -0.13
CA ASP A 249 35.01 -24.16 0.02
C ASP A 249 34.68 -24.83 1.36
N ASN A 250 33.75 -25.80 1.35
CA ASN A 250 33.42 -26.70 2.46
C ASN A 250 33.35 -28.13 1.94
#